data_AF-A0A4Q3R675-F1
#
_entry.id   AF-A0A4Q3R675-F1
#
_cell.length_a   1.000
_cell.length_b   1.000
_cell.length_c   1.000
_cell.angle_alpha   90.00
_cell.angle_beta   90.00
_cell.angle_gamma   90.00
#
_symmetry.space_group_name_H-M   'P 1'
#
loop_
_entity.id
_entity.type
_entity.pdbx_description
1 polymer ?
#
loop_
_entity_poly.entity_id
_entity_poly.type
_entity_poly.pdbx_seq_one_letter_code
_entity_poly.pdbx_strand_id
1 'polypeptide(L)'
;MKKIKSLYILLAAITLISSCKKMDENLNVDPNRATKASGTQLIANAELSLPDMSSSPFGVHYPQHLSNTSFTDNSRYTTVNFNFYSWYTGPLMNLETVLTSTLDANEGPVVNQVAVAKILKAYFFWFLTDRWGDIPYSEALKAKENFTPKYDKQQDIYNSLFKLLDEANAA
;
A
#
# COMPACT_ATOMS: atom_id res chain seq x y z
N MET A 1 -64.37 -31.24 -11.94
CA MET A 1 -63.36 -31.22 -10.84
C MET A 1 -61.91 -31.03 -11.32
N LYS A 2 -61.46 -31.66 -12.42
CA LYS A 2 -60.07 -31.49 -12.94
C LYS A 2 -59.70 -30.04 -13.30
N LYS A 3 -60.62 -29.26 -13.89
CA LYS A 3 -60.39 -27.85 -14.26
C LYS A 3 -60.24 -26.90 -13.05
N ILE A 4 -60.92 -27.20 -11.94
CA ILE A 4 -60.84 -26.41 -10.68
C ILE A 4 -59.50 -26.68 -9.97
N LYS A 5 -59.04 -27.94 -9.93
CA LYS A 5 -57.70 -28.28 -9.38
C LYS A 5 -56.55 -27.63 -10.17
N SER A 6 -56.68 -27.54 -11.50
CA SER A 6 -55.72 -26.85 -12.36
C SER A 6 -55.64 -25.34 -12.08
N LEU A 7 -56.76 -24.72 -11.71
CA LEU A 7 -56.83 -23.29 -11.39
C LEU A 7 -56.13 -22.96 -10.06
N TYR A 8 -56.29 -23.81 -9.05
CA TYR A 8 -55.59 -23.65 -7.76
C TYR A 8 -54.07 -23.85 -7.88
N ILE A 9 -53.61 -24.76 -8.74
CA ILE A 9 -52.18 -24.95 -9.03
C ILE A 9 -51.60 -23.73 -9.75
N LEU A 10 -52.36 -23.16 -10.70
CA LEU A 10 -51.94 -21.95 -11.41
C LEU A 10 -51.86 -20.73 -10.47
N LEU A 11 -52.82 -20.60 -9.55
CA LEU A 11 -52.86 -19.49 -8.59
C LEU A 11 -51.73 -19.61 -7.55
N ALA A 12 -51.41 -20.82 -7.10
CA ALA A 12 -50.26 -21.09 -6.22
C ALA A 12 -48.92 -20.89 -6.94
N ALA A 13 -48.86 -21.15 -8.25
CA ALA A 13 -47.68 -20.85 -9.05
C ALA A 13 -47.45 -19.33 -9.17
N ILE A 14 -48.50 -18.53 -9.35
CA ILE A 14 -48.41 -17.06 -9.47
C ILE A 14 -47.91 -16.41 -8.17
N THR A 15 -48.32 -16.91 -7.00
CA THR A 15 -47.86 -16.39 -5.69
C THR A 15 -46.40 -16.73 -5.37
N LEU A 16 -45.84 -17.78 -5.99
CA LEU A 16 -44.42 -18.12 -5.86
C LEU A 16 -43.50 -17.17 -6.64
N ILE A 17 -43.97 -16.59 -7.75
CA ILE A 17 -43.18 -15.67 -8.59
C ILE A 17 -43.10 -14.26 -7.95
N SER A 18 -44.09 -13.87 -7.13
CA SER A 18 -44.10 -12.57 -6.43
C SER A 18 -43.23 -12.52 -5.17
N SER A 19 -42.63 -13.63 -4.74
CA SER A 19 -41.82 -13.72 -3.50
C SER A 19 -40.34 -13.42 -3.71
N CYS A 20 -39.86 -13.33 -4.96
CA CYS A 20 -38.51 -12.84 -5.23
C CYS A 20 -38.44 -11.33 -4.97
N LYS A 21 -38.17 -10.96 -3.71
CA LYS A 21 -37.62 -9.63 -3.41
C LYS A 21 -36.33 -9.49 -4.23
N LYS A 22 -36.21 -8.40 -5.01
CA LYS A 22 -34.92 -8.02 -5.60
C LYS A 22 -33.90 -8.05 -4.47
N MET A 23 -32.80 -8.79 -4.64
CA MET A 23 -31.73 -8.78 -3.65
C MET A 23 -31.30 -7.34 -3.41
N ASP A 24 -31.16 -6.97 -2.14
CA ASP A 24 -30.71 -5.64 -1.75
C ASP A 24 -29.37 -5.36 -2.44
N GLU A 25 -29.28 -4.27 -3.19
CA GLU A 25 -28.07 -3.88 -3.90
C GLU A 25 -26.91 -3.63 -2.92
N ASN A 26 -27.22 -3.42 -1.64
CA ASN A 26 -26.26 -3.21 -0.57
C ASN A 26 -25.77 -4.50 0.12
N LEU A 27 -26.22 -5.69 -0.31
CA LEU A 27 -25.82 -6.95 0.34
C LEU A 27 -24.31 -7.24 0.18
N ASN A 28 -23.68 -6.69 -0.86
CA ASN A 28 -22.24 -6.78 -1.13
C ASN A 28 -21.47 -5.50 -0.77
N VAL A 29 -22.12 -4.52 -0.15
CA VAL A 29 -21.46 -3.31 0.35
C VAL A 29 -21.05 -3.59 1.79
N ASP A 30 -19.76 -3.82 2.01
CA ASP A 30 -19.21 -3.95 3.36
C ASP A 30 -19.27 -2.58 4.06
N PRO A 31 -20.13 -2.41 5.10
CA PRO A 31 -20.27 -1.13 5.79
C PRO A 31 -19.02 -0.75 6.60
N ASN A 32 -18.11 -1.70 6.85
CA ASN A 32 -16.86 -1.45 7.57
C ASN A 32 -15.70 -1.09 6.64
N ARG A 33 -15.87 -1.26 5.32
CA ARG A 33 -14.83 -0.95 4.35
C ARG A 33 -14.93 0.51 3.94
N ALA A 34 -13.83 1.24 4.11
CA ALA A 34 -13.73 2.61 3.63
C ALA A 34 -14.03 2.67 2.12
N THR A 35 -15.00 3.47 1.73
CA THR A 35 -15.39 3.67 0.32
C THR A 35 -14.46 4.64 -0.41
N LYS A 36 -13.76 5.50 0.34
CA LYS A 36 -12.68 6.38 -0.14
C LYS A 36 -11.50 6.26 0.80
N ALA A 37 -10.29 6.17 0.23
CA ALA A 37 -9.08 6.19 1.01
C ALA A 37 -8.81 7.62 1.52
N SER A 38 -8.64 7.77 2.82
CA SER A 38 -8.23 9.04 3.44
C SER A 38 -6.73 9.27 3.21
N GLY A 39 -6.38 10.40 2.60
CA GLY A 39 -4.99 10.73 2.28
C GLY A 39 -4.15 10.87 3.55
N THR A 40 -4.70 11.55 4.55
CA THR A 40 -4.04 11.74 5.85
C THR A 40 -3.85 10.44 6.61
N GLN A 41 -4.81 9.51 6.56
CA GLN A 41 -4.68 8.19 7.19
C GLN A 41 -3.65 7.30 6.49
N LEU A 42 -3.57 7.35 5.15
CA LEU A 42 -2.55 6.61 4.39
C LEU A 42 -1.14 7.12 4.69
N ILE A 43 -0.96 8.44 4.76
CA ILE A 43 0.31 9.06 5.18
C ILE A 43 0.68 8.62 6.60
N ALA A 44 -0.26 8.77 7.55
CA ALA A 44 -0.03 8.37 8.94
C ALA A 44 0.31 6.87 9.05
N ASN A 45 -0.34 6.01 8.26
CA ASN A 45 -0.01 4.58 8.23
C ASN A 45 1.40 4.33 7.70
N ALA A 46 1.86 5.07 6.68
CA ALA A 46 3.23 4.96 6.19
C ALA A 46 4.26 5.41 7.25
N GLU A 47 3.96 6.47 8.01
CA GLU A 47 4.83 6.98 9.09
C GLU A 47 5.03 5.95 10.21
N LEU A 48 4.05 5.08 10.48
CA LEU A 48 4.18 4.00 11.46
C LEU A 48 5.29 3.00 11.13
N SER A 49 5.73 2.93 9.87
CA SER A 49 6.86 2.07 9.45
C SER A 49 8.23 2.74 9.58
N LEU A 50 8.31 4.05 9.88
CA LEU A 50 9.59 4.75 10.03
C LEU A 50 10.48 4.16 11.14
N PRO A 51 9.95 3.76 12.33
CA PRO A 51 10.78 3.18 13.37
C PRO A 51 11.51 1.90 12.94
N ASP A 52 10.91 1.10 12.05
CA ASP A 52 11.50 -0.16 11.55
C ASP A 52 12.80 0.06 10.75
N MET A 53 12.99 1.26 10.20
CA MET A 53 14.23 1.64 9.49
C MET A 53 15.38 1.87 10.47
N SER A 54 15.06 2.36 11.67
CA SER A 54 16.03 2.74 12.71
C SER A 54 16.31 1.65 13.74
N SER A 55 15.38 0.70 13.90
CA SER A 55 15.46 -0.37 14.92
C SER A 55 16.33 -1.56 14.50
N SER A 56 16.87 -1.54 13.28
CA SER A 56 17.67 -2.64 12.73
C SER A 56 19.01 -2.80 13.47
N PRO A 57 19.29 -3.94 14.11
CA PRO A 57 20.55 -4.17 14.82
C PRO A 57 21.75 -4.25 13.85
N PHE A 58 21.52 -4.50 12.57
CA PHE A 58 22.57 -4.54 11.55
C PHE A 58 23.25 -3.17 11.38
N GLY A 59 22.49 -2.07 11.55
CA GLY A 59 23.01 -0.70 11.43
C GLY A 59 24.05 -0.33 12.49
N VAL A 60 24.09 -1.04 13.63
CA VAL A 60 25.09 -0.82 14.69
C VAL A 60 26.17 -1.92 14.72
N HIS A 61 25.83 -3.15 14.33
CA HIS A 61 26.78 -4.27 14.34
C HIS A 61 27.73 -4.27 13.15
N TYR A 62 27.26 -3.94 11.93
CA TYR A 62 28.13 -3.91 10.75
C TYR A 62 29.22 -2.84 10.81
N PRO A 63 28.94 -1.58 11.23
CA PRO A 63 30.00 -0.61 11.50
C PRO A 63 30.75 -0.86 12.82
N GLN A 64 30.41 -1.92 13.56
CA GLN A 64 31.06 -2.35 14.80
C GLN A 64 30.96 -1.35 15.96
N HIS A 65 29.91 -0.52 15.99
CA HIS A 65 29.63 0.33 17.16
C HIS A 65 29.30 -0.51 18.41
N LEU A 66 28.64 -1.65 18.21
CA LEU A 66 28.30 -2.61 19.26
C LEU A 66 28.62 -4.03 18.78
N SER A 67 28.72 -4.97 19.72
CA SER A 67 28.77 -6.40 19.41
C SER A 67 28.00 -7.21 20.44
N ASN A 68 27.33 -8.25 19.94
CA ASN A 68 26.65 -9.23 20.76
C ASN A 68 27.62 -10.26 21.34
N THR A 69 27.33 -10.73 22.55
CA THR A 69 28.00 -11.90 23.17
C THR A 69 27.21 -13.20 22.94
N SER A 70 25.90 -13.09 22.74
CA SER A 70 24.97 -14.18 22.37
C SER A 70 24.18 -13.76 21.12
N PHE A 71 23.81 -14.69 20.23
CA PHE A 71 23.20 -14.38 18.92
C PHE A 71 24.10 -13.47 18.06
N THR A 72 25.28 -13.98 17.75
CA THR A 72 26.38 -13.23 17.09
C THR A 72 26.29 -13.19 15.57
N ASP A 73 25.19 -13.70 15.00
CA ASP A 73 24.96 -13.82 13.55
C ASP A 73 25.16 -12.49 12.80
N ASN A 74 24.67 -11.40 13.39
CA ASN A 74 24.81 -10.05 12.83
C ASN A 74 26.29 -9.63 12.77
N SER A 75 27.04 -9.77 13.87
CA SER A 75 28.47 -9.43 13.94
C SER A 75 29.34 -10.36 13.09
N ARG A 76 28.84 -11.55 12.73
CA ARG A 76 29.51 -12.55 11.90
C ARG A 76 29.08 -12.51 10.44
N TYR A 77 28.24 -11.57 10.05
CA TYR A 77 27.77 -11.38 8.68
C TYR A 77 27.11 -12.64 8.07
N THR A 78 26.40 -13.43 8.88
CA THR A 78 25.79 -14.68 8.39
C THR A 78 24.56 -14.44 7.52
N THR A 79 23.88 -13.30 7.70
CA THR A 79 22.71 -12.93 6.88
C THR A 79 23.16 -12.32 5.56
N VAL A 80 22.81 -12.99 4.46
CA VAL A 80 23.19 -12.57 3.08
C VAL A 80 22.03 -11.95 2.29
N ASN A 81 20.79 -12.21 2.69
CA ASN A 81 19.59 -11.72 1.99
C ASN A 81 18.66 -11.04 2.99
N PHE A 82 18.11 -9.89 2.59
CA PHE A 82 17.13 -9.14 3.35
C PHE A 82 15.87 -8.97 2.51
N ASN A 83 14.71 -9.22 3.13
CA ASN A 83 13.42 -9.00 2.50
C ASN A 83 13.07 -7.51 2.55
N PHE A 84 12.61 -6.95 1.44
CA PHE A 84 12.10 -5.59 1.36
C PHE A 84 10.64 -5.50 0.88
N TYR A 85 9.98 -6.63 0.72
CA TYR A 85 8.64 -6.72 0.14
C TYR A 85 7.60 -5.93 0.95
N SER A 86 7.72 -5.95 2.28
CA SER A 86 6.82 -5.21 3.18
C SER A 86 6.84 -3.70 2.94
N TRP A 87 7.98 -3.13 2.54
CA TRP A 87 8.09 -1.70 2.21
C TRP A 87 7.26 -1.35 0.98
N TYR A 88 7.22 -2.23 -0.02
CA TYR A 88 6.43 -2.04 -1.24
C TYR A 88 4.93 -2.24 -1.00
N THR A 89 4.55 -3.26 -0.23
CA THR A 89 3.12 -3.55 0.02
C THR A 89 2.49 -2.69 1.09
N GLY A 90 3.28 -2.07 1.95
CA GLY A 90 2.83 -1.18 3.02
C GLY A 90 3.05 0.29 2.65
N PRO A 91 4.06 0.94 3.25
CA PRO A 91 4.21 2.39 3.18
C PRO A 91 4.29 2.94 1.76
N LEU A 92 5.04 2.30 0.85
CA LEU A 92 5.17 2.80 -0.52
C LEU A 92 3.86 2.74 -1.30
N MET A 93 3.06 1.68 -1.17
CA MET A 93 1.76 1.57 -1.84
C MET A 93 0.75 2.59 -1.28
N ASN A 94 0.77 2.82 0.05
CA ASN A 94 -0.07 3.84 0.66
C ASN A 94 0.26 5.23 0.11
N LEU A 95 1.55 5.58 0.06
CA LEU A 95 2.01 6.86 -0.47
C LEU A 95 1.71 6.99 -1.97
N GLU A 96 1.87 5.92 -2.75
CA GLU A 96 1.46 5.93 -4.17
C GLU A 96 -0.04 6.16 -4.32
N THR A 97 -0.85 5.55 -3.47
CA THR A 97 -2.30 5.75 -3.46
C THR A 97 -2.64 7.21 -3.17
N VAL A 98 -1.93 7.86 -2.24
CA VAL A 98 -2.11 9.31 -1.96
C VAL A 98 -1.79 10.15 -3.20
N LEU A 99 -0.71 9.82 -3.92
CA LEU A 99 -0.26 10.59 -5.09
C LEU A 99 -1.15 10.41 -6.33
N THR A 100 -1.91 9.31 -6.41
CA THR A 100 -2.71 8.94 -7.58
C THR A 100 -4.22 9.07 -7.38
N SER A 101 -4.68 9.23 -6.14
CA SER A 101 -6.10 9.33 -5.79
C SER A 101 -6.59 10.76 -5.68
N THR A 102 -7.91 10.96 -5.79
CA THR A 102 -8.56 12.24 -5.46
C THR A 102 -8.62 12.41 -3.94
N LEU A 103 -7.84 13.35 -3.40
CA LEU A 103 -7.77 13.63 -1.96
C LEU A 103 -8.91 14.53 -1.48
N ASP A 104 -9.28 14.37 -0.21
CA ASP A 104 -10.27 15.23 0.45
C ASP A 104 -9.59 16.47 1.04
N ALA A 105 -9.95 17.65 0.53
CA ALA A 105 -9.44 18.93 1.02
C ALA A 105 -9.91 19.28 2.43
N ASN A 106 -10.95 18.62 2.95
CA ASN A 106 -11.41 18.80 4.33
C ASN A 106 -10.47 18.15 5.35
N GLU A 107 -9.64 17.20 4.93
CA GLU A 107 -8.61 16.59 5.79
C GLU A 107 -7.33 17.44 5.88
N GLY A 108 -7.21 18.45 5.02
CA GLY A 108 -6.10 19.39 4.99
C GLY A 108 -5.75 19.83 3.56
N PRO A 109 -4.89 20.84 3.40
CA PRO A 109 -4.48 21.31 2.08
C PRO A 109 -3.90 20.18 1.23
N VAL A 110 -4.53 19.90 0.08
CA VAL A 110 -4.13 18.81 -0.82
C VAL A 110 -2.67 18.94 -1.25
N VAL A 111 -2.20 20.16 -1.50
CA VAL A 111 -0.80 20.45 -1.84
C VAL A 111 0.17 19.96 -0.77
N ASN A 112 -0.16 20.13 0.52
CA ASN A 112 0.67 19.68 1.63
C ASN A 112 0.64 18.15 1.77
N GLN A 113 -0.53 17.53 1.59
CA GLN A 113 -0.65 16.07 1.60
C GLN A 113 0.23 15.43 0.51
N VAL A 114 0.19 15.99 -0.70
CA VAL A 114 1.03 15.54 -1.83
C VAL A 114 2.51 15.77 -1.53
N ALA A 115 2.89 16.94 -1.01
CA ALA A 115 4.28 17.25 -0.67
C ALA A 115 4.84 16.27 0.38
N VAL A 116 4.11 16.02 1.47
CA VAL A 116 4.49 15.06 2.51
C VAL A 116 4.60 13.65 1.94
N ALA A 117 3.65 13.24 1.09
CA ALA A 117 3.68 11.92 0.48
C ALA A 117 4.90 11.73 -0.43
N LYS A 118 5.28 12.75 -1.21
CA LYS A 118 6.49 12.76 -2.03
C LYS A 118 7.76 12.64 -1.18
N ILE A 119 7.85 13.40 -0.09
CA ILE A 119 9.01 13.38 0.83
C ILE A 119 9.17 11.99 1.46
N LEU A 120 8.09 11.42 2.01
CA LEU A 120 8.14 10.10 2.63
C LEU A 120 8.45 9.02 1.59
N LYS A 121 7.88 9.08 0.39
CA LYS A 121 8.15 8.13 -0.69
C LYS A 121 9.64 8.19 -1.08
N ALA A 122 10.20 9.40 -1.17
CA ALA A 122 11.62 9.59 -1.43
C ALA A 122 12.48 8.96 -0.32
N TYR A 123 12.12 9.19 0.95
CA TYR A 123 12.83 8.67 2.11
C TYR A 123 12.84 7.13 2.19
N PHE A 124 11.69 6.49 1.93
CA PHE A 124 11.62 5.03 1.89
C PHE A 124 12.45 4.44 0.75
N PHE A 125 12.37 5.01 -0.46
CA PHE A 125 13.21 4.53 -1.57
C PHE A 125 14.70 4.79 -1.36
N TRP A 126 15.07 5.90 -0.72
CA TRP A 126 16.45 6.18 -0.31
C TRP A 126 16.99 5.06 0.58
N PHE A 127 16.28 4.73 1.66
CA PHE A 127 16.67 3.63 2.55
C PHE A 127 16.77 2.27 1.85
N LEU A 128 15.82 1.97 0.96
CA LEU A 128 15.86 0.73 0.18
C LEU A 128 17.09 0.71 -0.74
N THR A 129 17.34 1.75 -1.52
CA THR A 129 18.45 1.72 -2.47
C THR A 129 19.79 1.75 -1.74
N ASP A 130 19.91 2.38 -0.56
CA ASP A 130 21.14 2.35 0.25
C ASP A 130 21.48 0.95 0.77
N ARG A 131 20.47 0.12 1.01
CA ARG A 131 20.68 -1.25 1.51
C ARG A 131 20.84 -2.28 0.40
N TRP A 132 20.08 -2.17 -0.69
CA TRP A 132 20.01 -3.19 -1.75
C TRP A 132 20.66 -2.78 -3.07
N GLY A 133 21.02 -1.52 -3.25
CA GLY A 133 21.50 -0.99 -4.53
C GLY A 133 20.36 -0.83 -5.52
N ASP A 134 20.46 -1.53 -6.65
CA ASP A 134 19.43 -1.54 -7.68
C ASP A 134 18.15 -2.20 -7.12
N ILE A 135 17.00 -1.57 -7.31
CA ILE A 135 15.69 -2.02 -6.79
C ILE A 135 14.56 -1.67 -7.77
N PRO A 136 13.38 -2.31 -7.67
CA PRO A 136 12.20 -1.88 -8.42
C PRO A 136 11.79 -0.44 -8.09
N TYR A 137 11.79 0.46 -9.07
CA TYR A 137 11.47 1.88 -8.83
C TYR A 137 10.51 2.47 -9.86
N SER A 138 10.96 2.77 -11.09
CA SER A 138 10.18 3.48 -12.11
C SER A 138 8.97 2.69 -12.64
N GLU A 139 9.03 1.37 -12.54
CA GLU A 139 7.96 0.47 -12.94
C GLU A 139 7.20 -0.14 -11.75
N ALA A 140 7.64 0.13 -10.53
CA ALA A 140 7.03 -0.40 -9.31
C ALA A 140 5.70 0.31 -8.99
N LEU A 141 4.97 -0.26 -8.03
CA LEU A 141 3.74 0.30 -7.45
C LEU A 141 2.56 0.48 -8.42
N LYS A 142 2.62 -0.12 -9.62
CA LYS A 142 1.53 -0.11 -10.62
C LYS A 142 0.46 -1.19 -10.40
N ALA A 143 0.45 -1.82 -9.23
CA ALA A 143 -0.47 -2.88 -8.84
C ALA A 143 -0.68 -3.95 -9.94
N LYS A 144 -1.87 -3.99 -10.55
CA LYS A 144 -2.25 -5.02 -11.53
C LYS A 144 -1.63 -4.84 -12.92
N GLU A 145 -1.04 -3.69 -13.19
CA GLU A 145 -0.48 -3.38 -14.51
C GLU A 145 0.92 -3.99 -14.71
N ASN A 146 1.69 -4.16 -13.63
CA ASN A 146 3.02 -4.76 -13.71
C ASN A 146 3.38 -5.53 -12.43
N PHE A 147 3.36 -6.86 -12.52
CA PHE A 147 3.74 -7.76 -11.43
C PHE A 147 5.25 -8.07 -11.39
N THR A 148 6.00 -7.69 -12.42
CA THR A 148 7.44 -7.96 -12.54
C THR A 148 8.20 -6.68 -12.90
N PRO A 149 8.17 -5.65 -12.03
CA PRO A 149 8.87 -4.41 -12.28
C PRO A 149 10.37 -4.63 -12.41
N LYS A 150 11.00 -3.99 -13.39
CA LYS A 150 12.46 -4.03 -13.54
C LYS A 150 13.15 -3.37 -12.35
N TYR A 151 14.41 -3.75 -12.14
CA TYR A 151 15.29 -3.10 -11.18
C TYR A 151 15.97 -1.93 -11.86
N ASP A 152 15.86 -0.74 -11.28
CA ASP A 152 16.53 0.44 -11.77
C ASP A 152 17.88 0.62 -11.09
N LYS A 153 18.81 1.31 -11.77
CA LYS A 153 20.12 1.61 -11.23
C LYS A 153 20.00 2.54 -10.02
N GLN A 154 20.77 2.26 -8.97
CA GLN A 154 20.82 3.14 -7.78
C GLN A 154 21.06 4.61 -8.14
N GLN A 155 21.93 4.89 -9.11
CA GLN A 155 22.19 6.25 -9.60
C GLN A 155 20.92 6.92 -10.17
N ASP A 156 20.14 6.20 -10.99
CA ASP A 156 18.91 6.72 -11.58
C ASP A 156 17.84 6.94 -10.53
N ILE A 157 17.78 6.05 -9.53
CA ILE A 157 16.89 6.19 -8.37
C ILE A 157 17.23 7.49 -7.65
N TYR A 158 18.48 7.70 -7.22
CA TYR A 158 18.91 8.93 -6.53
C TYR A 158 18.57 10.21 -7.30
N ASN A 159 18.84 10.25 -8.61
CA ASN A 159 18.48 11.39 -9.46
C ASN A 159 16.97 11.68 -9.43
N SER A 160 16.16 10.62 -9.45
CA SER A 160 14.71 10.74 -9.36
C SER A 160 14.24 11.15 -7.96
N LEU A 161 14.91 10.71 -6.88
CA LEU A 161 14.59 11.12 -5.51
C LEU A 161 14.81 12.63 -5.32
N PHE A 162 15.92 13.19 -5.82
CA PHE A 162 16.15 14.63 -5.75
C PHE A 162 15.06 15.42 -6.48
N LYS A 163 14.71 14.99 -7.69
CA LYS A 163 13.60 15.60 -8.44
C LYS A 163 12.28 15.53 -7.66
N LEU A 164 11.99 14.38 -7.04
CA LEU A 164 10.76 14.19 -6.27
C LEU A 164 10.71 15.14 -5.06
N LEU A 165 11.85 15.38 -4.40
CA LEU A 165 11.97 16.34 -3.30
C LEU A 165 11.85 17.79 -3.77
N ASP A 166 12.43 18.15 -4.91
CA ASP A 166 12.29 19.49 -5.50
C ASP A 166 10.82 19.79 -5.85
N GLU A 167 10.13 18.82 -6.43
CA GLU A 167 8.69 18.95 -6.71
C GLU A 167 7.84 19.06 -5.45
N ALA A 168 8.27 18.45 -4.34
CA ALA A 168 7.57 18.58 -3.05
C ALA A 168 7.79 19.96 -2.43
N ASN A 169 8.99 20.53 -2.59
CA ASN A 169 9.34 21.85 -2.07
C ASN A 169 8.72 23.01 -2.87
N ALA A 170 8.34 22.77 -4.12
CA ALA A 170 7.69 23.76 -4.98
C ALA A 170 6.15 23.84 -4.80
N ALA A 171 5.59 23.06 -3.88
CA ALA A 171 4.14 22.94 -3.63
C ALA A 171 3.55 24.08 -2.77
#